data_AF-A0A7V3MJ63-F1
#
_entry.id   AF-A0A7V3MJ63-F1
#
_cell.length_a   1.000
_cell.length_b   1.000
_cell.length_c   1.000
_cell.angle_alpha   90.00
_cell.angle_beta   90.00
_cell.angle_gamma   90.00
#
_symmetry.space_group_name_H-M   'P 1'
#
loop_
_entity.id
_entity.type
_entity.pdbx_description
1 polymer ?
#
loop_
_entity_poly.entity_id
_entity_poly.type
_entity_poly.pdbx_seq_one_letter_code
_entity_poly.pdbx_strand_id
1 'polypeptide(L)'
;MTLSPRSRLPVWVVSIVVVAATLGHSVLAAPRAAAECTLSAQDEQYIDVLAQKNLIHGSDVNDCHMVVEGRWFADQVRNSPDPFGTAKALVQKVIDTTPMTPDQAEWEVEAAIFVYAPEIIPKIKDQFARQPPP
;
A
#
# COMPACT_ATOMS: atom_id res chain seq x y z
N MET A 1 52.00 50.66 -14.53
CA MET A 1 50.82 50.01 -13.89
C MET A 1 50.85 48.57 -14.37
N THR A 2 50.92 47.49 -13.60
CA THR A 2 50.75 47.23 -12.16
C THR A 2 51.26 45.78 -11.92
N LEU A 3 52.08 45.60 -10.89
CA LEU A 3 52.23 44.44 -9.97
C LEU A 3 52.39 42.98 -10.49
N SER A 4 53.60 42.45 -10.24
CA SER A 4 53.92 41.06 -9.78
C SER A 4 53.15 40.71 -8.46
N PRO A 5 53.32 39.55 -7.76
CA PRO A 5 53.79 38.19 -8.09
C PRO A 5 53.02 37.03 -7.36
N ARG A 6 53.41 35.77 -7.66
CA ARG A 6 53.46 34.53 -6.82
C ARG A 6 52.51 34.29 -5.62
N SER A 7 51.90 33.09 -5.58
CA SER A 7 51.88 32.14 -4.42
C SER A 7 51.16 30.84 -4.84
N ARG A 8 51.81 29.66 -4.91
CA ARG A 8 51.97 28.58 -3.89
C ARG A 8 50.66 28.13 -3.17
N LEU A 9 50.41 26.82 -3.29
CA LEU A 9 49.30 25.95 -2.82
C LEU A 9 48.93 26.11 -1.32
N PRO A 10 47.73 25.67 -0.88
CA PRO A 10 47.62 24.30 -0.34
C PRO A 10 46.27 23.56 -0.54
N VAL A 11 46.40 22.23 -0.52
CA VAL A 11 45.37 21.20 -0.37
C VAL A 11 44.62 21.39 0.94
N TRP A 12 43.29 21.48 0.90
CA TRP A 12 42.44 21.41 2.09
C TRP A 12 41.90 19.99 2.26
N VAL A 13 42.49 19.26 3.20
CA VAL A 13 41.96 18.00 3.75
C VAL A 13 40.88 18.40 4.76
N VAL A 14 39.63 18.00 4.51
CA VAL A 14 38.54 18.15 5.49
C VAL A 14 38.56 16.95 6.42
N SER A 15 39.04 17.15 7.64
CA SER A 15 38.91 16.17 8.73
C SER A 15 37.55 16.31 9.39
N ILE A 16 36.65 15.34 9.19
CA ILE A 16 35.40 15.25 9.98
C ILE A 16 35.75 14.51 11.27
N VAL A 17 35.81 15.26 12.38
CA VAL A 17 35.94 14.71 13.72
C VAL A 17 34.54 14.29 14.19
N VAL A 18 34.29 13.00 14.34
CA VAL A 18 33.11 12.48 15.05
C VAL A 18 33.45 12.45 16.54
N VAL A 19 33.02 13.47 17.29
CA VAL A 19 33.06 13.46 18.75
C VAL A 19 31.75 12.90 19.28
N ALA A 20 31.86 11.78 19.99
CA ALA A 20 30.77 11.15 20.73
C ALA A 20 30.58 11.77 22.11
N ALA A 21 29.36 11.54 22.63
CA ALA A 21 28.92 11.60 24.03
C ALA A 21 28.15 12.86 24.46
N THR A 22 26.87 12.69 24.82
CA THR A 22 26.48 12.46 26.23
C THR A 22 25.00 12.10 26.35
N LEU A 23 24.70 11.34 27.39
CA LEU A 23 23.43 10.73 27.74
C LEU A 23 22.37 11.77 28.10
N GLY A 24 21.22 11.73 27.42
CA GLY A 24 19.99 12.40 27.84
C GLY A 24 18.83 11.43 27.68
N HIS A 25 18.30 10.93 28.79
CA HIS A 25 17.15 10.01 28.86
C HIS A 25 15.82 10.71 28.52
N SER A 26 15.77 11.45 27.43
CA SER A 26 14.51 11.78 26.78
C SER A 26 14.20 10.64 25.83
N VAL A 27 13.48 9.62 26.33
CA VAL A 27 12.56 8.86 25.48
C VAL A 27 11.51 9.87 25.02
N LEU A 28 11.88 10.73 24.07
CA LEU A 28 10.93 11.26 23.12
C LEU A 28 10.32 10.00 22.54
N ALA A 29 9.13 9.65 23.01
CA ALA A 29 8.27 8.78 22.27
C ALA A 29 8.26 9.37 20.87
N ALA A 30 8.92 8.70 19.91
CA ALA A 30 8.70 8.98 18.52
C ALA A 30 7.18 9.05 18.41
N PRO A 31 6.59 10.16 17.92
CA PRO A 31 5.14 10.22 17.79
C PRO A 31 4.82 8.96 17.01
N ARG A 32 4.05 8.05 17.62
CA ARG A 32 3.56 6.91 16.87
C ARG A 32 2.77 7.58 15.77
N ALA A 33 3.32 7.61 14.56
CA ALA A 33 2.56 7.87 13.36
C ALA A 33 1.66 6.64 13.12
N ALA A 34 0.91 6.23 14.14
CA ALA A 34 -0.43 5.77 13.92
C ALA A 34 -1.16 7.05 13.53
N ALA A 35 -1.19 7.36 12.24
CA ALA A 35 -2.27 8.18 11.72
C ALA A 35 -3.54 7.61 12.36
N GLU A 36 -4.31 8.44 13.07
CA GLU A 36 -5.56 8.01 13.69
C GLU A 36 -6.40 7.37 12.58
N CYS A 37 -6.47 6.05 12.62
CA CYS A 37 -7.16 5.29 11.60
C CYS A 37 -8.64 5.47 11.82
N THR A 38 -9.17 6.48 11.14
CA THR A 38 -10.60 6.78 11.15
C THR A 38 -11.20 6.05 9.97
N LEU A 39 -11.96 5.00 10.26
CA LEU A 39 -12.72 4.27 9.26
C LEU A 39 -13.95 5.10 8.86
N SER A 40 -14.18 5.22 7.56
CA SER A 40 -15.46 5.72 7.03
C SER A 40 -16.52 4.61 7.08
N ALA A 41 -17.79 4.96 6.91
CA ALA A 41 -18.87 3.96 6.82
C ALA A 41 -18.66 2.94 5.68
N GLN A 42 -17.98 3.35 4.61
CA GLN A 42 -17.64 2.45 3.50
C GLN A 42 -16.49 1.48 3.88
N ASP A 43 -15.56 1.94 4.72
CA ASP A 43 -14.51 1.07 5.26
C ASP A 43 -15.10 0.02 6.20
N GLU A 44 -16.03 0.42 7.06
CA GLU A 44 -16.76 -0.49 7.94
C GLU A 44 -17.53 -1.54 7.13
N GLN A 45 -18.21 -1.13 6.05
CA GLN A 45 -18.88 -2.07 5.14
C GLN A 45 -17.89 -3.07 4.52
N TYR A 46 -16.69 -2.62 4.11
CA TYR A 46 -15.68 -3.51 3.55
C TYR A 46 -15.20 -4.54 4.59
N ILE A 47 -14.90 -4.10 5.79
CA ILE A 47 -14.53 -4.97 6.91
C ILE A 47 -15.64 -5.98 7.20
N ASP A 48 -16.89 -5.56 7.27
CA ASP A 48 -18.05 -6.45 7.48
C ASP A 48 -18.19 -7.51 6.38
N VAL A 49 -17.87 -7.18 5.12
CA VAL A 49 -17.86 -8.15 4.01
C VAL A 49 -16.71 -9.16 4.16
N LEU A 50 -15.53 -8.71 4.58
CA LEU A 50 -14.39 -9.61 4.84
C LEU A 50 -14.65 -10.54 6.04
N ALA A 51 -15.38 -10.06 7.06
CA ALA A 51 -15.77 -10.83 8.24
C ALA A 51 -16.51 -12.13 7.89
N GLN A 52 -17.34 -12.10 6.84
CA GLN A 52 -18.15 -13.24 6.41
C GLN A 52 -17.32 -14.44 5.96
N LYS A 53 -16.06 -14.23 5.58
CA LYS A 53 -15.12 -15.27 5.16
C LYS A 53 -13.97 -15.46 6.14
N ASN A 54 -14.08 -14.91 7.35
CA ASN A 54 -13.03 -14.96 8.36
C ASN A 54 -11.69 -14.41 7.81
N LEU A 55 -11.76 -13.37 6.99
CA LEU A 55 -10.60 -12.67 6.39
C LEU A 55 -10.13 -11.49 7.23
N ILE A 56 -10.72 -11.30 8.40
CA ILE A 56 -10.30 -10.29 9.36
C ILE A 56 -10.04 -10.96 10.71
N HIS A 57 -9.07 -10.36 11.42
CA HIS A 57 -8.60 -10.67 12.77
C HIS A 57 -7.56 -11.80 12.89
N GLY A 58 -6.36 -11.52 12.37
CA GLY A 58 -5.08 -12.03 12.90
C GLY A 58 -4.31 -10.90 13.59
N SER A 59 -3.35 -11.22 14.48
CA SER A 59 -2.57 -10.22 15.25
C SER A 59 -1.69 -9.29 14.41
N ASP A 60 -1.52 -9.62 13.13
CA ASP A 60 -0.43 -9.08 12.31
C ASP A 60 -0.91 -8.02 11.30
N VAL A 61 -2.23 -7.91 11.07
CA VAL A 61 -2.83 -6.94 10.14
C VAL A 61 -4.05 -6.30 10.80
N ASN A 62 -4.01 -4.97 10.95
CA ASN A 62 -5.13 -4.22 11.50
C ASN A 62 -6.10 -3.79 10.40
N ASP A 63 -7.35 -3.49 10.77
CA ASP A 63 -8.42 -3.12 9.84
C ASP A 63 -8.04 -1.92 8.93
N CYS A 64 -7.18 -1.04 9.44
CA CYS A 64 -6.63 0.11 8.74
C CYS A 64 -5.77 -0.26 7.53
N HIS A 65 -4.95 -1.30 7.67
CA HIS A 65 -4.16 -1.82 6.56
C HIS A 65 -5.10 -2.45 5.53
N MET A 66 -6.05 -3.27 5.98
CA MET A 66 -7.01 -3.93 5.09
C MET A 66 -7.78 -2.92 4.24
N VAL A 67 -8.29 -1.85 4.82
CA VAL A 67 -9.08 -0.86 4.08
C VAL A 67 -8.24 -0.06 3.09
N VAL A 68 -6.98 0.22 3.41
CA VAL A 68 -6.04 0.87 2.47
C VAL A 68 -5.78 -0.04 1.27
N GLU A 69 -5.54 -1.32 1.52
CA GLU A 69 -5.34 -2.32 0.47
C GLU A 69 -6.60 -2.51 -0.39
N GLY A 70 -7.77 -2.65 0.23
CA GLY A 70 -9.04 -2.76 -0.48
C GLY A 70 -9.33 -1.54 -1.37
N ARG A 71 -9.09 -0.31 -0.89
CA ARG A 71 -9.19 0.90 -1.71
C ARG A 71 -8.21 0.87 -2.87
N TRP A 72 -6.97 0.42 -2.62
CA TRP A 72 -5.95 0.29 -3.65
C TRP A 72 -6.37 -0.71 -4.74
N PHE A 73 -6.89 -1.89 -4.39
CA PHE A 73 -7.41 -2.86 -5.35
C PHE A 73 -8.50 -2.26 -6.23
N ALA A 74 -9.49 -1.61 -5.61
CA ALA A 74 -10.59 -1.00 -6.32
C ALA A 74 -10.12 0.10 -7.28
N ASP A 75 -9.15 0.92 -6.87
CA ASP A 75 -8.56 1.95 -7.72
C ASP A 75 -7.76 1.37 -8.90
N GLN A 76 -7.02 0.28 -8.70
CA GLN A 76 -6.33 -0.40 -9.81
C GLN A 76 -7.33 -0.90 -10.86
N VAL A 77 -8.41 -1.54 -10.41
CA VAL A 77 -9.44 -2.10 -11.29
C VAL A 77 -10.20 -1.00 -12.01
N ARG A 78 -10.60 0.06 -11.29
CA ARG A 78 -11.33 1.22 -11.83
C ARG A 78 -10.56 1.93 -12.94
N ASN A 79 -9.27 2.12 -12.75
CA ASN A 79 -8.44 2.89 -13.67
C ASN A 79 -7.85 2.03 -14.81
N SER A 80 -8.15 0.73 -14.84
CA SER A 80 -7.65 -0.17 -15.87
C SER A 80 -8.47 -0.09 -17.17
N PRO A 81 -7.82 -0.12 -18.35
CA PRO A 81 -8.53 -0.36 -19.60
C PRO A 81 -9.18 -1.75 -19.64
N ASP A 82 -8.59 -2.73 -18.93
CA ASP A 82 -9.08 -4.10 -18.76
C ASP A 82 -9.33 -4.44 -17.26
N PRO A 83 -10.45 -3.99 -16.67
CA PRO A 83 -10.77 -4.23 -15.27
C PRO A 83 -10.83 -5.72 -14.88
N PHE A 84 -11.42 -6.57 -15.74
CA PHE A 84 -11.51 -7.99 -15.45
C PHE A 84 -10.13 -8.66 -15.43
N GLY A 85 -9.27 -8.40 -16.41
CA GLY A 85 -7.88 -8.91 -16.40
C GLY A 85 -7.08 -8.39 -15.21
N THR A 86 -7.25 -7.12 -14.85
CA THR A 86 -6.61 -6.53 -13.66
C THR A 86 -7.08 -7.18 -12.37
N ALA A 87 -8.39 -7.41 -12.19
CA ALA A 87 -8.92 -8.09 -11.00
C ALA A 87 -8.31 -9.48 -10.84
N LYS A 88 -8.23 -10.27 -11.93
CA LYS A 88 -7.55 -11.59 -11.91
C LYS A 88 -6.08 -11.51 -11.51
N ALA A 89 -5.36 -10.51 -12.02
CA ALA A 89 -3.95 -10.30 -11.68
C ALA A 89 -3.77 -9.91 -10.20
N LEU A 90 -4.70 -9.17 -9.63
CA LEU A 90 -4.72 -8.85 -8.20
C LEU A 90 -4.99 -10.07 -7.34
N VAL A 91 -5.96 -10.91 -7.72
CA VAL A 91 -6.21 -12.19 -7.04
C VAL A 91 -4.94 -13.05 -7.03
N GLN A 92 -4.28 -13.19 -8.19
CA GLN A 92 -3.02 -13.93 -8.26
C GLN A 92 -1.94 -13.30 -7.37
N LYS A 93 -1.83 -11.98 -7.33
CA LYS A 93 -0.89 -11.29 -6.44
C LYS A 93 -1.15 -11.62 -4.97
N VAL A 94 -2.41 -11.61 -4.52
CA VAL A 94 -2.75 -11.96 -3.13
C VAL A 94 -2.37 -13.41 -2.84
N ILE A 95 -2.66 -14.34 -3.75
CA ILE A 95 -2.24 -15.76 -3.65
C ILE A 95 -0.71 -15.88 -3.54
N ASP A 96 0.04 -15.10 -4.30
CA ASP A 96 1.50 -15.19 -4.35
C ASP A 96 2.20 -14.55 -3.13
N THR A 97 1.52 -13.62 -2.43
CA THR A 97 2.13 -12.78 -1.38
C THR A 97 1.57 -13.01 0.02
N THR A 98 0.50 -13.81 0.14
CA THR A 98 -0.18 -14.10 1.40
C THR A 98 -0.39 -15.61 1.56
N PRO A 99 -0.67 -16.10 2.78
CA PRO A 99 -1.06 -17.50 2.99
C PRO A 99 -2.54 -17.78 2.66
N MET A 100 -3.26 -16.85 2.01
CA MET A 100 -4.67 -17.04 1.68
C MET A 100 -4.89 -18.14 0.64
N THR A 101 -6.00 -18.87 0.77
CA THR A 101 -6.46 -19.78 -0.28
C THR A 101 -6.95 -19.00 -1.52
N PRO A 102 -7.03 -19.63 -2.69
CA PRO A 102 -7.54 -18.97 -3.90
C PRO A 102 -8.92 -18.33 -3.70
N ASP A 103 -9.86 -19.03 -3.07
CA ASP A 103 -11.22 -18.52 -2.81
C ASP A 103 -11.22 -17.31 -1.87
N GLN A 104 -10.29 -17.26 -0.93
CA GLN A 104 -10.13 -16.15 0.00
C GLN A 104 -9.57 -14.90 -0.71
N ALA A 105 -8.55 -15.10 -1.55
CA ALA A 105 -7.96 -14.04 -2.35
C ALA A 105 -8.96 -13.47 -3.36
N GLU A 106 -9.75 -14.33 -4.01
CA GLU A 106 -10.84 -13.91 -4.90
C GLU A 106 -11.86 -13.07 -4.14
N TRP A 107 -12.33 -13.57 -2.99
CA TRP A 107 -13.29 -12.83 -2.16
C TRP A 107 -12.79 -11.47 -1.72
N GLU A 108 -11.52 -11.34 -1.32
CA GLU A 108 -10.95 -10.07 -0.88
C GLU A 108 -10.98 -9.01 -1.98
N VAL A 109 -10.53 -9.38 -3.18
CA VAL A 109 -10.50 -8.48 -4.34
C VAL A 109 -11.92 -8.17 -4.82
N GLU A 110 -12.81 -9.15 -4.84
CA GLU A 110 -14.22 -8.95 -5.20
C GLU A 110 -14.94 -8.04 -4.21
N ALA A 111 -14.74 -8.24 -2.90
CA ALA A 111 -15.28 -7.40 -1.84
C ALA A 111 -14.80 -5.95 -1.98
N ALA A 112 -13.53 -5.75 -2.30
CA ALA A 112 -12.95 -4.43 -2.51
C ALA A 112 -13.62 -3.72 -3.71
N ILE A 113 -13.80 -4.42 -4.83
CA ILE A 113 -14.50 -3.88 -6.01
C ILE A 113 -15.96 -3.60 -5.67
N PHE A 114 -16.64 -4.52 -4.99
CA PHE A 114 -18.05 -4.39 -4.62
C PHE A 114 -18.31 -3.17 -3.75
N VAL A 115 -17.46 -2.93 -2.76
CA VAL A 115 -17.64 -1.84 -1.81
C VAL A 115 -17.12 -0.52 -2.39
N TYR A 116 -15.90 -0.49 -2.93
CA TYR A 116 -15.25 0.77 -3.29
C TYR A 116 -15.40 1.17 -4.75
N ALA A 117 -15.66 0.25 -5.69
CA ALA A 117 -15.81 0.53 -7.12
C ALA A 117 -17.02 -0.18 -7.77
N PRO A 118 -18.24 -0.11 -7.19
CA PRO A 118 -19.41 -0.83 -7.67
C PRO A 118 -19.80 -0.47 -9.12
N GLU A 119 -19.48 0.74 -9.57
CA GLU A 119 -19.75 1.24 -10.92
C GLU A 119 -18.99 0.47 -12.01
N ILE A 120 -17.93 -0.26 -11.66
CA ILE A 120 -17.09 -1.02 -12.60
C ILE A 120 -17.61 -2.45 -12.82
N ILE A 121 -18.43 -2.97 -11.90
CA ILE A 121 -18.97 -4.33 -11.95
C ILE A 121 -19.68 -4.64 -13.29
N PRO A 122 -20.52 -3.76 -13.87
CA PRO A 122 -21.15 -4.04 -15.17
C PRO A 122 -20.12 -4.26 -16.28
N LYS A 123 -19.02 -3.47 -16.30
CA LYS A 123 -17.94 -3.61 -17.28
C LYS A 123 -17.20 -4.94 -17.10
N ILE A 124 -16.88 -5.32 -15.86
CA ILE A 124 -16.24 -6.60 -15.54
C ILE A 124 -17.10 -7.78 -16.03
N LYS A 125 -18.40 -7.76 -15.73
CA LYS A 125 -19.33 -8.82 -16.15
C LYS A 125 -19.43 -8.95 -17.68
N ASP A 126 -19.46 -7.81 -18.38
CA ASP A 126 -19.50 -7.77 -19.84
C ASP A 126 -18.19 -8.29 -20.47
N GLN A 127 -17.04 -8.01 -19.85
CA GLN A 127 -15.75 -8.59 -20.26
C GLN A 127 -15.67 -10.10 -20.01
N PHE A 128 -16.13 -10.56 -18.85
CA PHE A 128 -16.21 -11.99 -18.51
C PHE A 128 -17.08 -12.75 -19.52
N ALA A 129 -18.26 -12.21 -19.86
CA ALA A 129 -19.19 -12.85 -20.82
C ALA A 129 -18.63 -12.97 -22.25
N ARG A 130 -17.59 -12.18 -22.59
CA ARG A 130 -16.91 -12.20 -23.90
C ARG A 130 -15.71 -13.15 -23.94
N GLN A 131 -15.35 -13.76 -22.81
CA GLN A 131 -14.28 -14.74 -22.81
C GLN A 131 -14.71 -15.99 -23.60
N PRO A 132 -13.79 -16.62 -24.35
CA PRO A 132 -14.06 -17.94 -24.92
C PRO A 132 -14.44 -18.92 -23.81
N PRO A 133 -15.37 -19.86 -24.05
CA PRO A 133 -15.63 -20.92 -23.09
C PRO A 133 -14.32 -21.70 -22.81
N PRO A 134 -14.15 -22.21 -21.57
CA PRO A 134 -12.97 -22.97 -21.17
C PRO A 134 -12.79 -24.27 -21.98
#